data_AF-A0A0E3W3C2-F1
#
_entry.id   AF-A0A0E3W3C2-F1
#
_cell.length_a   1.000
_cell.length_b   1.000
_cell.length_c   1.000
_cell.angle_alpha   90.00
_cell.angle_beta   90.00
_cell.angle_gamma   90.00
#
_symmetry.space_group_name_H-M   'P 1'
#
loop_
_entity.id
_entity.type
_entity.pdbx_description
1 polymer ?
#
loop_
_entity_poly.entity_id
_entity_poly.type
_entity_poly.pdbx_seq_one_letter_code
_entity_poly.pdbx_strand_id
1 'polypeptide(L)'
;MRKKLLIACIMITIVIAGLHIEQTYAMKDKVSQIMLEDTIDYDNEKNSITNQIEPGIDWAVECIAKDKSICNPEIIGDNSPKKVGVPYKVYYVDMNSITDGRGNLQDALLNYFWEYPLMNNNGEIITTCTIGKYNGKWEPCLLNSGLSEDMIRMSSNFDSISDVILKNDIKDPLEIQHIRFIIPFQFDAFYVRTASNQEFIIPISLRPGFMKMDNLKAYELSDVMNKLTEQLDALKYTLPFDDKSSGKPMIP
;
A
#
# COMPACT_ATOMS: atom_id res chain seq x y z
N MET A 1 15.70 -32.43 44.01
CA MET A 1 14.84 -31.26 43.77
C MET A 1 15.19 -30.49 42.49
N ARG A 2 16.45 -30.11 42.26
CA ARG A 2 16.89 -29.31 41.09
C ARG A 2 16.51 -29.87 39.70
N LYS A 3 16.62 -31.20 39.49
CA LYS A 3 16.26 -31.82 38.20
C LYS A 3 14.76 -31.71 37.86
N LYS A 4 13.87 -31.85 38.86
CA LYS A 4 12.42 -31.72 38.65
C LYS A 4 12.01 -30.29 38.30
N LEU A 5 12.66 -29.30 38.93
CA LEU A 5 12.45 -27.88 38.64
C LEU A 5 12.89 -27.54 37.20
N LEU A 6 14.07 -28.03 36.77
CA LEU A 6 14.56 -27.81 35.41
C LEU A 6 13.62 -28.38 34.35
N ILE A 7 13.12 -29.60 34.54
CA ILE A 7 12.16 -30.23 33.62
C ILE A 7 10.86 -29.42 33.55
N ALA A 8 10.34 -28.95 34.70
CA ALA A 8 9.16 -28.11 34.72
C ALA A 8 9.36 -26.80 33.95
N CYS A 9 10.51 -26.12 34.11
CA CYS A 9 10.82 -24.91 33.34
C CYS A 9 10.87 -25.19 31.83
N ILE A 10 11.52 -26.27 31.39
CA ILE A 10 11.58 -26.63 29.96
C ILE A 10 10.17 -26.89 29.40
N MET A 11 9.34 -27.64 30.12
CA MET A 11 7.96 -27.91 29.70
C MET A 11 7.14 -26.63 29.61
N ILE A 12 7.28 -25.71 30.57
CA ILE A 12 6.62 -24.40 30.53
C ILE A 12 7.06 -23.60 29.30
N THR A 13 8.37 -23.56 29.00
CA THR A 13 8.88 -22.86 27.80
C THR A 13 8.33 -23.47 26.50
N ILE A 14 8.26 -24.80 26.40
CA ILE A 14 7.70 -25.48 25.23
C ILE A 14 6.22 -25.12 25.05
N VAL A 15 5.44 -25.12 26.14
CA VAL A 15 4.02 -24.75 26.10
C VAL A 15 3.82 -23.29 25.69
N ILE A 16 4.61 -22.36 26.25
CA ILE A 16 4.55 -20.93 25.90
C ILE A 16 4.92 -20.73 24.42
N ALA A 17 5.98 -21.40 23.94
CA ALA A 17 6.39 -21.33 22.54
C ALA A 17 5.29 -21.88 21.61
N GLY A 18 4.66 -23.01 21.97
CA GLY A 18 3.55 -23.58 21.22
C GLY A 18 2.36 -22.62 21.10
N LEU A 19 1.95 -22.00 22.21
CA LEU A 19 0.88 -21.01 22.23
C LEU A 19 1.20 -19.79 21.35
N HIS A 20 2.45 -19.32 21.37
CA HIS A 20 2.86 -18.18 20.56
C HIS A 20 2.82 -18.49 19.05
N ILE A 21 3.21 -19.71 18.66
CA ILE A 21 3.15 -20.17 17.27
C ILE A 21 1.68 -20.25 16.79
N GLU A 22 0.79 -20.83 17.60
CA GLU A 22 -0.64 -20.92 17.27
C GLU A 22 -1.28 -19.54 17.10
N GLN A 23 -1.00 -18.60 18.00
CA GLN A 23 -1.45 -17.20 17.88
C GLN A 23 -0.91 -16.51 16.62
N THR A 24 0.34 -16.80 16.25
CA THR A 24 0.96 -16.26 15.03
C THR A 24 0.24 -16.75 13.77
N TYR A 25 -0.03 -18.05 13.68
CA TYR A 25 -0.78 -18.61 12.54
C TYR A 25 -2.21 -18.09 12.47
N ALA A 26 -2.92 -18.05 13.61
CA ALA A 26 -4.27 -17.51 13.66
C ALA A 26 -4.34 -16.05 13.20
N MET A 27 -3.33 -15.24 13.54
CA MET A 27 -3.23 -13.86 13.05
C MET A 27 -2.98 -13.78 11.55
N LYS A 28 -2.05 -14.60 11.01
CA LYS A 28 -1.79 -14.65 9.57
C LYS A 28 -3.03 -15.05 8.77
N ASP A 29 -3.76 -16.05 9.26
CA ASP A 29 -5.01 -16.49 8.63
C ASP A 29 -6.06 -15.37 8.66
N LYS A 30 -6.18 -14.66 9.78
CA LYS A 30 -7.11 -13.53 9.93
C LYS A 30 -6.77 -12.37 8.98
N VAL A 31 -5.49 -11.96 8.91
CA VAL A 31 -5.04 -10.93 7.96
C VAL A 31 -5.31 -11.39 6.53
N SER A 32 -5.00 -12.64 6.20
CA SER A 32 -5.25 -13.18 4.86
C SER A 32 -6.73 -13.17 4.50
N GLN A 33 -7.62 -13.49 5.44
CA GLN A 33 -9.08 -13.43 5.23
C GLN A 33 -9.56 -11.99 4.96
N ILE A 34 -9.12 -11.01 5.76
CA ILE A 34 -9.45 -9.59 5.56
C ILE A 34 -8.99 -9.14 4.18
N MET A 35 -7.75 -9.45 3.81
CA MET A 35 -7.18 -9.05 2.52
C MET A 35 -7.79 -9.80 1.33
N LEU A 36 -8.31 -11.01 1.53
CA LEU A 36 -8.95 -11.80 0.47
C LEU A 36 -10.18 -11.09 -0.09
N GLU A 37 -10.97 -10.45 0.79
CA GLU A 37 -12.15 -9.67 0.40
C GLU A 37 -11.79 -8.48 -0.52
N ASP A 38 -10.55 -7.99 -0.43
CA ASP A 38 -10.01 -6.92 -1.25
C ASP A 38 -9.18 -7.40 -2.46
N THR A 39 -9.25 -8.69 -2.79
CA THR A 39 -8.70 -9.21 -4.05
C THR A 39 -9.63 -8.96 -5.23
N ILE A 40 -9.03 -8.90 -6.43
CA ILE A 40 -9.79 -8.72 -7.66
C ILE A 40 -10.78 -9.85 -7.93
N ASP A 41 -10.52 -11.04 -7.38
CA ASP A 41 -11.39 -12.20 -7.58
C ASP A 41 -12.76 -12.05 -6.94
N TYR A 42 -12.87 -11.23 -5.89
CA TYR A 42 -14.11 -10.92 -5.20
C TYR A 42 -14.70 -9.56 -5.60
N ASP A 43 -14.05 -8.83 -6.51
CA ASP A 43 -14.53 -7.53 -6.96
C ASP A 43 -15.67 -7.67 -7.99
N ASN A 44 -16.75 -6.93 -7.78
CA ASN A 44 -17.92 -6.95 -8.66
C ASN A 44 -17.60 -6.44 -10.08
N GLU A 45 -16.54 -5.65 -10.24
CA GLU A 45 -16.08 -5.09 -11.51
C GLU A 45 -14.91 -5.87 -12.12
N LYS A 46 -14.54 -7.05 -11.55
CA LYS A 46 -13.41 -7.90 -11.97
C LYS A 46 -13.23 -7.96 -13.48
N ASN A 47 -14.28 -8.36 -14.22
CA ASN A 47 -14.20 -8.55 -15.66
C ASN A 47 -13.84 -7.25 -16.40
N SER A 48 -14.37 -6.11 -15.96
CA SER A 48 -14.07 -4.81 -16.56
C SER A 48 -12.61 -4.42 -16.34
N ILE A 49 -12.07 -4.71 -15.16
CA ILE A 49 -10.68 -4.42 -14.78
C ILE A 49 -9.71 -5.38 -15.49
N THR A 50 -9.98 -6.69 -15.48
CA THR A 50 -9.10 -7.69 -16.10
C THR A 50 -9.00 -7.54 -17.61
N ASN A 51 -10.06 -7.06 -18.26
CA ASN A 51 -10.04 -6.72 -19.69
C ASN A 51 -9.11 -5.56 -20.04
N GLN A 52 -8.62 -4.79 -19.05
CA GLN A 52 -7.64 -3.72 -19.26
C GLN A 52 -6.18 -4.17 -19.06
N ILE A 53 -5.93 -5.43 -18.68
CA ILE A 53 -4.57 -5.92 -18.40
C ILE A 53 -3.71 -5.90 -19.67
N GLU A 54 -4.15 -6.57 -20.74
CA GLU A 54 -3.40 -6.60 -22.00
C GLU A 54 -3.21 -5.19 -22.59
N PRO A 55 -4.26 -4.34 -22.71
CA PRO A 55 -4.07 -2.93 -23.06
C PRO A 55 -3.09 -2.19 -22.15
N GLY A 56 -3.09 -2.48 -20.85
CA GLY A 56 -2.17 -1.88 -19.88
C GLY A 56 -0.72 -2.28 -20.09
N ILE A 57 -0.45 -3.55 -20.42
CA ILE A 57 0.90 -4.02 -20.77
C ILE A 57 1.38 -3.33 -22.06
N ASP A 58 0.56 -3.33 -23.10
CA ASP A 58 0.92 -2.71 -24.39
C ASP A 58 1.21 -1.21 -24.22
N TRP A 59 0.32 -0.52 -23.51
CA TRP A 59 0.49 0.89 -23.17
C TRP A 59 1.76 1.13 -22.34
N ALA A 60 2.06 0.28 -21.35
CA ALA A 60 3.26 0.37 -20.55
C ALA A 60 4.53 0.25 -21.39
N VAL A 61 4.58 -0.73 -22.29
CA VAL A 61 5.71 -0.94 -23.21
C VAL A 61 5.90 0.28 -24.10
N GLU A 62 4.82 0.85 -24.64
CA GLU A 62 4.90 2.06 -25.45
C GLU A 62 5.44 3.27 -24.68
N CYS A 63 4.96 3.49 -23.46
CA CYS A 63 5.41 4.58 -22.61
C CYS A 63 6.89 4.44 -22.23
N ILE A 64 7.33 3.24 -21.84
CA ILE A 64 8.74 2.94 -21.53
C ILE A 64 9.63 3.17 -22.74
N ALA A 65 9.18 2.79 -23.94
CA ALA A 65 9.93 3.01 -25.17
C ALA A 65 10.08 4.50 -25.50
N LYS A 66 9.10 5.34 -25.14
CA LYS A 66 9.10 6.79 -25.37
C LYS A 66 9.90 7.56 -24.33
N ASP A 67 9.86 7.13 -23.06
CA ASP A 67 10.51 7.81 -21.95
C ASP A 67 11.23 6.82 -21.02
N LYS A 68 12.57 6.79 -21.17
CA LYS A 68 13.47 5.96 -20.36
C LYS A 68 13.67 6.47 -18.93
N SER A 69 13.05 7.57 -18.52
CA SER A 69 13.07 8.02 -17.13
C SER A 69 12.00 7.32 -16.28
N ILE A 70 10.99 6.73 -16.92
CA ILE A 70 9.89 6.01 -16.25
C ILE A 70 10.38 4.74 -15.57
N CYS A 71 11.40 4.09 -16.14
CA CYS A 71 12.04 2.88 -15.60
C CYS A 71 13.51 2.82 -16.01
N ASN A 72 14.32 1.98 -15.34
CA ASN A 72 15.74 1.80 -15.68
C ASN A 72 15.94 1.51 -17.19
N PRO A 73 16.76 2.29 -17.94
CA PRO A 73 16.96 2.13 -19.38
C PRO A 73 17.43 0.75 -19.85
N GLU A 74 17.92 -0.11 -18.94
CA GLU A 74 18.29 -1.51 -19.19
C GLU A 74 17.07 -2.45 -19.39
N ILE A 75 15.85 -1.93 -19.21
CA ILE A 75 14.57 -2.68 -19.29
C ILE A 75 14.06 -2.87 -20.73
N ILE A 76 14.77 -2.40 -21.76
CA ILE A 76 14.33 -2.52 -23.15
C ILE A 76 14.65 -3.92 -23.72
N GLY A 77 13.73 -4.49 -24.49
CA GLY A 77 13.90 -5.81 -25.14
C GLY A 77 13.39 -6.95 -24.26
N ASP A 78 14.23 -7.93 -23.96
CA ASP A 78 13.86 -9.12 -23.15
C ASP A 78 13.45 -8.79 -21.72
N ASN A 79 13.84 -7.60 -21.24
CA ASN A 79 13.48 -7.08 -19.92
C ASN A 79 12.20 -6.25 -19.91
N SER A 80 11.50 -6.12 -21.04
CA SER A 80 10.23 -5.36 -21.10
C SER A 80 9.08 -6.09 -20.40
N PRO A 81 8.01 -5.38 -19.99
CA PRO A 81 6.81 -6.02 -19.45
C PRO A 81 6.24 -7.07 -20.40
N LYS A 82 6.05 -8.29 -19.89
CA LYS A 82 5.43 -9.43 -20.60
C LYS A 82 4.40 -10.18 -19.77
N LYS A 83 4.43 -10.01 -18.45
CA LYS A 83 3.58 -10.70 -17.49
C LYS A 83 3.05 -9.71 -16.47
N VAL A 84 1.94 -10.03 -15.83
CA VAL A 84 1.45 -9.32 -14.65
C VAL A 84 1.54 -10.19 -13.40
N GLY A 85 1.85 -9.56 -12.28
CA GLY A 85 1.81 -10.15 -10.96
C GLY A 85 0.40 -10.15 -10.37
N VAL A 86 0.31 -10.44 -9.08
CA VAL A 86 -0.95 -10.36 -8.33
C VAL A 86 -1.33 -8.88 -8.16
N PRO A 87 -2.51 -8.45 -8.63
CA PRO A 87 -2.94 -7.07 -8.44
C PRO A 87 -3.34 -6.82 -6.99
N TYR A 88 -3.16 -5.58 -6.55
CA TYR A 88 -3.63 -5.12 -5.25
C TYR A 88 -4.41 -3.82 -5.38
N LYS A 89 -5.39 -3.63 -4.50
CA LYS A 89 -6.26 -2.46 -4.48
C LYS A 89 -5.61 -1.35 -3.68
N VAL A 90 -5.60 -0.13 -4.20
CA VAL A 90 -5.06 1.05 -3.53
C VAL A 90 -6.11 2.13 -3.48
N TYR A 91 -6.31 2.71 -2.30
CA TYR A 91 -7.29 3.77 -2.06
C TYR A 91 -6.62 5.14 -2.03
N TYR A 92 -7.21 6.12 -2.70
CA TYR A 92 -6.76 7.50 -2.63
C TYR A 92 -7.27 8.19 -1.37
N VAL A 93 -6.35 8.86 -0.68
CA VAL A 93 -6.66 9.74 0.44
C VAL A 93 -6.76 11.17 -0.07
N ASP A 94 -7.93 11.79 0.10
CA ASP A 94 -8.11 13.22 -0.14
C ASP A 94 -7.70 14.04 1.09
N MET A 95 -6.54 14.69 0.97
CA MET A 95 -6.01 15.53 2.03
C MET A 95 -6.89 16.75 2.34
N ASN A 96 -7.70 17.24 1.40
CA ASN A 96 -8.58 18.38 1.67
C ASN A 96 -9.69 17.99 2.66
N SER A 97 -10.22 16.78 2.51
CA SER A 97 -11.24 16.22 3.41
C SER A 97 -10.74 16.05 4.84
N ILE A 98 -9.43 15.82 5.01
CA ILE A 98 -8.75 15.73 6.30
C ILE A 98 -8.56 17.11 6.95
N THR A 99 -8.11 18.12 6.18
CA THR A 99 -7.71 19.43 6.72
C THR A 99 -8.87 20.29 7.18
N ASP A 100 -10.08 20.04 6.68
CA ASP A 100 -11.27 20.81 7.04
C ASP A 100 -11.83 20.44 8.43
N GLY A 101 -11.20 19.50 9.15
CA GLY A 101 -11.52 19.12 10.52
C GLY A 101 -12.85 18.37 10.67
N ARG A 102 -13.37 17.79 9.58
CA ARG A 102 -14.72 17.20 9.51
C ARG A 102 -14.78 15.69 9.26
N GLY A 103 -13.65 15.01 9.04
CA GLY A 103 -13.66 13.60 8.70
C GLY A 103 -12.64 12.77 9.47
N ASN A 104 -13.00 11.53 9.74
CA ASN A 104 -12.01 10.49 10.02
C ASN A 104 -11.31 10.11 8.69
N LEU A 105 -10.24 9.30 8.74
CA LEU A 105 -9.54 8.90 7.50
C LEU A 105 -10.48 8.17 6.52
N GLN A 106 -11.47 7.44 7.03
CA GLN A 106 -12.42 6.69 6.21
C GLN A 106 -13.28 7.62 5.33
N ASP A 107 -13.67 8.79 5.85
CA ASP A 107 -14.38 9.82 5.09
C ASP A 107 -13.50 10.44 3.99
N ALA A 108 -12.17 10.35 4.12
CA ALA A 108 -11.21 10.86 3.14
C ALA A 108 -10.84 9.84 2.04
N LEU A 109 -11.31 8.59 2.13
CA LEU A 109 -11.10 7.57 1.11
C LEU A 109 -12.13 7.76 -0.01
N LEU A 110 -11.74 8.47 -1.08
CA LEU A 110 -12.67 8.85 -2.14
C LEU A 110 -12.90 7.74 -3.17
N ASN A 111 -11.81 7.14 -3.64
CA ASN A 111 -11.78 6.25 -4.80
C ASN A 111 -10.66 5.23 -4.64
N TYR A 112 -10.74 4.14 -5.40
CA TYR A 112 -9.69 3.14 -5.47
C TYR A 112 -9.28 2.90 -6.92
N PHE A 113 -8.12 2.29 -7.06
CA PHE A 113 -7.56 1.80 -8.31
C PHE A 113 -6.87 0.46 -8.06
N TRP A 114 -6.61 -0.25 -9.13
CA TRP A 114 -5.87 -1.50 -9.08
C TRP A 114 -4.46 -1.27 -9.58
N GLU A 115 -3.47 -1.68 -8.80
CA GLU A 115 -2.08 -1.70 -9.24
C GLU A 115 -1.67 -3.12 -9.61
N TYR A 116 -1.11 -3.24 -10.81
CA TYR A 116 -0.58 -4.49 -11.33
C TYR A 116 0.94 -4.41 -11.37
N PRO A 117 1.66 -5.27 -10.63
CA PRO A 117 3.08 -5.47 -10.86
C PRO A 117 3.31 -5.94 -12.29
N LEU A 118 4.11 -5.22 -13.07
CA LEU A 118 4.51 -5.62 -14.41
C LEU A 118 5.84 -6.34 -14.32
N MET A 119 5.93 -7.52 -14.92
CA MET A 119 7.10 -8.39 -14.82
C MET A 119 7.69 -8.74 -16.18
N ASN A 120 8.99 -8.99 -16.22
CA ASN A 120 9.66 -9.56 -17.38
C ASN A 120 9.42 -11.08 -17.48
N ASN A 121 10.03 -11.74 -18.47
CA ASN A 121 9.91 -13.18 -18.64
C ASN A 121 10.49 -14.00 -17.48
N ASN A 122 11.48 -13.46 -16.77
CA ASN A 122 12.13 -14.08 -15.62
C ASN A 122 11.30 -13.96 -14.33
N GLY A 123 10.21 -13.17 -14.34
CA GLY A 123 9.39 -12.90 -13.16
C GLY A 123 9.94 -11.80 -12.26
N GLU A 124 10.89 -11.01 -12.75
CA GLU A 124 11.39 -9.82 -12.05
C GLU A 124 10.40 -8.67 -12.24
N ILE A 125 10.16 -7.90 -11.17
CA ILE A 125 9.24 -6.75 -11.21
C ILE A 125 9.99 -5.60 -11.88
N ILE A 126 9.38 -5.05 -12.92
CA ILE A 126 9.92 -3.94 -13.69
C ILE A 126 9.38 -2.61 -13.17
N THR A 127 8.05 -2.56 -13.00
CA THR A 127 7.28 -1.38 -12.64
C THR A 127 5.86 -1.83 -12.25
N THR A 128 4.96 -0.87 -12.06
CA THR A 128 3.52 -1.13 -11.96
C THR A 128 2.74 -0.44 -13.08
N CYS A 129 1.57 -0.98 -13.39
CA CYS A 129 0.54 -0.30 -14.16
C CYS A 129 -0.70 -0.12 -13.27
N THR A 130 -1.19 1.10 -13.22
CA THR A 130 -2.43 1.43 -12.53
C THR A 130 -3.60 1.37 -13.49
N ILE A 131 -4.64 0.63 -13.10
CA ILE A 131 -5.93 0.58 -13.77
C ILE A 131 -6.91 1.37 -12.89
N GLY A 132 -7.32 2.53 -13.38
CA GLY A 132 -8.19 3.47 -12.68
C GLY A 132 -9.52 3.66 -13.39
N LYS A 133 -10.50 4.24 -12.69
CA LYS A 133 -11.83 4.51 -13.24
C LYS A 133 -11.94 5.96 -13.70
N TYR A 134 -12.06 6.17 -15.01
CA TYR A 134 -12.23 7.47 -15.64
C TYR A 134 -13.54 7.52 -16.43
N ASN A 135 -14.38 8.53 -16.19
CA ASN A 135 -15.72 8.66 -16.79
C ASN A 135 -16.56 7.35 -16.70
N GLY A 136 -16.43 6.64 -15.58
CA GLY A 136 -17.15 5.39 -15.32
C GLY A 136 -16.57 4.15 -15.99
N LYS A 137 -15.44 4.25 -16.70
CA LYS A 137 -14.77 3.12 -17.35
C LYS A 137 -13.41 2.86 -16.72
N TRP A 138 -13.06 1.59 -16.59
CA TRP A 138 -11.72 1.18 -16.20
C TRP A 138 -10.78 1.30 -17.39
N GLU A 139 -9.62 1.91 -17.16
CA GLU A 139 -8.57 2.08 -18.17
C GLU A 139 -7.19 2.19 -17.51
N PRO A 140 -6.11 1.82 -18.22
CA PRO A 140 -4.74 2.11 -17.77
C PRO A 140 -4.52 3.62 -17.67
N CYS A 141 -4.01 4.10 -16.55
CA CYS A 141 -3.89 5.55 -16.33
C CYS A 141 -2.55 6.02 -15.78
N LEU A 142 -1.78 5.17 -15.09
CA LEU A 142 -0.48 5.55 -14.54
C LEU A 142 0.52 4.39 -14.64
N LEU A 143 1.78 4.73 -14.86
CA LEU A 143 2.91 3.80 -14.70
C LEU A 143 3.75 4.24 -13.53
N ASN A 144 4.35 3.25 -12.86
CA ASN A 144 5.24 3.46 -11.73
C ASN A 144 4.52 4.08 -10.53
N SER A 145 4.23 3.22 -9.53
CA SER A 145 3.63 3.60 -8.26
C SER A 145 4.49 4.53 -7.40
N GLY A 146 5.76 4.74 -7.77
CA GLY A 146 6.72 5.41 -6.90
C GLY A 146 7.08 4.57 -5.68
N LEU A 147 7.01 3.23 -5.81
CA LEU A 147 7.46 2.25 -4.82
C LEU A 147 8.69 1.48 -5.34
N SER A 148 9.51 0.97 -4.43
CA SER A 148 10.58 0.04 -4.80
C SER A 148 10.00 -1.33 -5.18
N GLU A 149 10.77 -2.14 -5.91
CA GLU A 149 10.37 -3.50 -6.26
C GLU A 149 10.00 -4.35 -5.03
N ASP A 150 10.76 -4.22 -3.94
CA ASP A 150 10.47 -4.92 -2.68
C ASP A 150 9.14 -4.49 -2.07
N MET A 151 8.80 -3.20 -2.15
CA MET A 151 7.52 -2.68 -1.66
C MET A 151 6.35 -3.13 -2.54
N ILE A 152 6.51 -3.13 -3.86
CA ILE A 152 5.52 -3.66 -4.80
C ILE A 152 5.29 -5.16 -4.53
N ARG A 153 6.36 -5.92 -4.31
CA ARG A 153 6.30 -7.35 -3.99
C ARG A 153 5.57 -7.60 -2.66
N MET A 154 5.79 -6.75 -1.66
CA MET A 154 5.11 -6.83 -0.39
C MET A 154 3.62 -6.47 -0.53
N SER A 155 3.26 -5.38 -1.23
CA SER A 155 1.85 -4.98 -1.43
C SER A 155 1.02 -6.01 -2.19
N SER A 156 1.67 -6.83 -3.02
CA SER A 156 1.05 -7.95 -3.74
C SER A 156 1.08 -9.30 -2.98
N ASN A 157 1.50 -9.33 -1.72
CA ASN A 157 1.68 -10.56 -0.95
C ASN A 157 1.10 -10.47 0.48
N PHE A 158 0.09 -11.30 0.76
CA PHE A 158 -0.62 -11.28 2.05
C PHE A 158 0.22 -11.80 3.23
N ASP A 159 1.12 -12.76 3.00
CA ASP A 159 2.02 -13.24 4.06
C ASP A 159 2.97 -12.12 4.49
N SER A 160 3.53 -11.37 3.52
CA SER A 160 4.40 -10.23 3.80
C SER A 160 3.67 -9.13 4.58
N ILE A 161 2.43 -8.81 4.20
CA ILE A 161 1.61 -7.83 4.94
C ILE A 161 1.34 -8.35 6.35
N SER A 162 0.97 -9.62 6.50
CA SER A 162 0.74 -10.25 7.80
C SER A 162 1.97 -10.17 8.71
N ASP A 163 3.16 -10.42 8.15
CA ASP A 163 4.43 -10.30 8.89
C ASP A 163 4.69 -8.87 9.36
N VAL A 164 4.34 -7.86 8.56
CA VAL A 164 4.44 -6.44 8.95
C VAL A 164 3.45 -6.11 10.08
N ILE A 165 2.20 -6.57 10.02
CA ILE A 165 1.21 -6.38 11.09
C ILE A 165 1.70 -7.02 12.39
N LEU A 166 2.18 -8.26 12.32
CA LEU A 166 2.71 -9.01 13.48
C LEU A 166 3.93 -8.32 14.10
N LYS A 167 4.88 -7.86 13.27
CA LYS A 167 6.10 -7.18 13.71
C LYS A 167 5.82 -5.85 14.43
N ASN A 168 4.68 -5.23 14.14
CA ASN A 168 4.23 -3.99 14.78
C ASN A 168 3.33 -4.22 16.01
N ASP A 169 3.18 -5.47 16.46
CA ASP A 169 2.36 -5.84 17.60
C ASP A 169 0.88 -5.42 17.50
N ILE A 170 0.37 -5.18 16.29
CA ILE A 170 -1.04 -4.88 16.07
C ILE A 170 -1.84 -6.15 16.29
N LYS A 171 -2.78 -6.11 17.24
CA LYS A 171 -3.64 -7.23 17.58
C LYS A 171 -5.04 -7.01 17.03
N ASP A 172 -5.68 -8.10 16.64
CA ASP A 172 -7.05 -8.13 16.13
C ASP A 172 -7.38 -7.09 15.05
N PRO A 173 -6.63 -7.08 13.93
CA PRO A 173 -6.99 -6.26 12.78
C PRO A 173 -8.42 -6.62 12.33
N LEU A 174 -9.19 -5.60 11.97
CA LEU A 174 -10.54 -5.71 11.43
C LEU A 174 -10.58 -5.23 9.98
N GLU A 175 -9.75 -4.25 9.64
CA GLU A 175 -9.66 -3.65 8.31
C GLU A 175 -8.19 -3.39 8.00
N ILE A 176 -7.75 -3.72 6.78
CA ILE A 176 -6.40 -3.46 6.29
C ILE A 176 -6.54 -2.97 4.85
N GLN A 177 -6.04 -1.76 4.56
CA GLN A 177 -6.12 -1.16 3.23
C GLN A 177 -4.78 -0.58 2.84
N HIS A 178 -4.38 -0.77 1.57
CA HIS A 178 -3.29 0.00 0.99
C HIS A 178 -3.86 1.36 0.57
N ILE A 179 -3.32 2.43 1.14
CA ILE A 179 -3.72 3.80 0.86
C ILE A 179 -2.58 4.60 0.22
N ARG A 180 -2.91 5.58 -0.63
CA ARG A 180 -1.94 6.51 -1.22
C ARG A 180 -2.34 7.95 -0.94
N PHE A 181 -1.38 8.70 -0.40
CA PHE A 181 -1.42 10.14 -0.22
C PHE A 181 -0.74 10.80 -1.42
N ILE A 182 -1.49 11.47 -2.30
CA ILE A 182 -0.93 12.04 -3.53
C ILE A 182 -0.27 13.39 -3.28
N ILE A 183 -1.03 14.48 -3.16
CA ILE A 183 -0.49 15.83 -3.09
C ILE A 183 -0.78 16.40 -1.69
N PRO A 184 0.21 17.02 -1.02
CA PRO A 184 1.60 17.20 -1.44
C PRO A 184 2.57 16.10 -1.01
N PHE A 185 2.09 15.01 -0.39
CA PHE A 185 2.96 14.09 0.35
C PHE A 185 3.60 12.96 -0.46
N GLN A 186 2.94 12.49 -1.52
CA GLN A 186 3.40 11.42 -2.42
C GLN A 186 3.98 10.19 -1.69
N PHE A 187 3.18 9.56 -0.84
CA PHE A 187 3.57 8.30 -0.20
C PHE A 187 2.40 7.33 -0.04
N ASP A 188 2.75 6.06 0.11
CA ASP A 188 1.80 4.99 0.34
C ASP A 188 1.90 4.49 1.78
N ALA A 189 0.83 3.88 2.27
CA ALA A 189 0.81 3.23 3.57
C ALA A 189 -0.17 2.07 3.60
N PHE A 190 -0.02 1.19 4.60
CA PHE A 190 -1.12 0.35 5.05
C PHE A 190 -1.88 1.07 6.17
N TYR A 191 -3.16 1.30 5.96
CA TYR A 191 -4.11 1.64 7.01
C TYR A 191 -4.59 0.37 7.68
N VAL A 192 -4.64 0.37 9.01
CA VAL A 192 -5.10 -0.77 9.80
C VAL A 192 -6.03 -0.29 10.90
N ARG A 193 -7.25 -0.82 10.97
CA ARG A 193 -8.18 -0.59 12.07
C ARG A 193 -8.39 -1.88 12.84
N THR A 194 -8.32 -1.82 14.17
CA THR A 194 -8.51 -2.99 15.04
C THR A 194 -9.96 -3.15 15.48
N ALA A 195 -10.29 -4.32 16.05
CA ALA A 195 -11.59 -4.55 16.69
C ALA A 195 -11.87 -3.62 17.88
N SER A 196 -10.82 -3.09 18.53
CA SER A 196 -10.92 -2.05 19.58
C SER A 196 -11.06 -0.63 19.02
N ASN A 197 -11.18 -0.49 17.69
CA ASN A 197 -11.25 0.78 16.97
C ASN A 197 -10.00 1.66 17.12
N GLN A 198 -8.84 1.04 17.34
CA GLN A 198 -7.55 1.71 17.21
C GLN A 198 -7.15 1.72 15.74
N GLU A 199 -6.61 2.84 15.28
CA GLU A 199 -6.27 3.05 13.88
C GLU A 199 -4.77 3.32 13.76
N PHE A 200 -4.14 2.63 12.82
CA PHE A 200 -2.71 2.69 12.56
C PHE A 200 -2.43 2.98 11.09
N ILE A 201 -1.28 3.62 10.88
CA ILE A 201 -0.69 3.86 9.56
C ILE A 201 0.70 3.25 9.56
N ILE A 202 1.00 2.44 8.55
CA ILE A 202 2.29 1.80 8.35
C ILE A 202 2.87 2.30 7.02
N PRO A 203 3.78 3.28 7.03
CA PRO A 203 4.29 3.90 5.82
C PRO A 203 5.09 2.92 4.95
N ILE A 204 4.91 3.06 3.63
CA ILE A 204 5.67 2.38 2.58
C ILE A 204 6.03 3.42 1.52
N SER A 205 7.14 4.12 1.74
CA SER A 205 7.56 5.25 0.90
C SER A 205 8.98 5.06 0.38
N LEU A 206 9.25 5.51 -0.85
CA LEU A 206 10.62 5.71 -1.33
C LEU A 206 11.36 6.83 -0.56
N ARG A 207 10.65 7.67 0.19
CA ARG A 207 11.20 8.82 0.93
C ARG A 207 10.76 8.80 2.41
N PRO A 208 11.12 7.76 3.19
CA PRO A 208 10.68 7.67 4.60
C PRO A 208 11.10 8.89 5.44
N GLY A 209 12.26 9.48 5.11
CA GLY A 209 12.76 10.69 5.77
C GLY A 209 11.87 11.93 5.61
N PHE A 210 11.00 12.00 4.59
CA PHE A 210 10.19 13.19 4.30
C PHE A 210 9.22 13.51 5.45
N MET A 211 8.59 12.50 6.05
CA MET A 211 7.68 12.70 7.19
C MET A 211 8.31 12.32 8.53
N LYS A 212 9.61 12.00 8.55
CA LYS A 212 10.30 11.44 9.73
C LYS A 212 9.57 10.21 10.26
N MET A 213 9.10 9.36 9.34
CA MET A 213 8.46 8.09 9.66
C MET A 213 9.24 6.96 8.99
N ASP A 214 9.55 5.93 9.77
CA ASP A 214 10.26 4.78 9.28
C ASP A 214 9.30 3.89 8.50
N ASN A 215 9.74 3.38 7.35
CA ASN A 215 8.95 2.40 6.60
C ASN A 215 8.69 1.16 7.45
N LEU A 216 7.51 0.57 7.27
CA LEU A 216 7.08 -0.67 7.94
C LEU A 216 6.96 -0.57 9.46
N LYS A 217 6.97 0.65 10.01
CA LYS A 217 6.67 0.92 11.42
C LYS A 217 5.27 1.48 11.55
N ALA A 218 4.50 0.97 12.50
CA ALA A 218 3.17 1.45 12.79
C ALA A 218 3.21 2.74 13.61
N TYR A 219 2.33 3.66 13.26
CA TYR A 219 2.06 4.91 13.95
C TYR A 219 0.56 4.98 14.18
N GLU A 220 0.13 5.52 15.32
CA GLU A 220 -1.29 5.82 15.53
C GLU A 220 -1.74 6.85 14.48
N LEU A 221 -2.95 6.69 13.96
CA LEU A 221 -3.49 7.59 12.93
C LEU A 221 -3.43 9.05 13.38
N SER A 222 -3.83 9.34 14.63
CA SER A 222 -3.77 10.66 15.25
C SER A 222 -2.39 11.33 15.13
N ASP A 223 -1.33 10.59 15.42
CA ASP A 223 0.05 11.07 15.31
C ASP A 223 0.45 11.36 13.87
N VAL A 224 0.03 10.51 12.93
CA VAL A 224 0.26 10.74 11.51
C VAL A 224 -0.48 11.97 11.03
N MET A 225 -1.76 12.15 11.41
CA MET A 225 -2.55 13.31 11.04
C MET A 225 -1.95 14.62 11.56
N ASN A 226 -1.45 14.62 12.79
CA ASN A 226 -0.73 15.77 13.36
C ASN A 226 0.51 16.10 12.53
N LYS A 227 1.34 15.10 12.20
CA LYS A 227 2.54 15.28 11.36
C LYS A 227 2.21 15.81 9.97
N LEU A 228 1.18 15.26 9.33
CA LEU A 228 0.73 15.71 8.01
C LEU A 228 0.28 17.18 8.07
N THR A 229 -0.50 17.55 9.10
CA THR A 229 -0.96 18.93 9.28
C THR A 229 0.21 19.91 9.49
N GLU A 230 1.16 19.57 10.35
CA GLU A 230 2.37 20.37 10.58
C GLU A 230 3.18 20.60 9.29
N GLN A 231 3.33 19.56 8.47
CA GLN A 231 4.03 19.64 7.18
C GLN A 231 3.24 20.46 6.15
N LEU A 232 1.92 20.30 6.07
CA LEU A 232 1.07 21.12 5.20
C LEU A 232 1.21 22.59 5.52
N ASP A 233 1.17 22.94 6.81
CA ASP A 233 1.32 24.33 7.23
C ASP A 233 2.71 24.86 6.89
N ALA A 234 3.78 24.08 7.12
CA ALA A 234 5.13 24.46 6.69
C ALA A 234 5.24 24.68 5.16
N LEU A 235 4.55 23.88 4.35
CA LEU A 235 4.50 24.02 2.89
C LEU A 235 3.77 25.29 2.44
N LYS A 236 2.66 25.67 3.11
CA LYS A 236 1.95 26.95 2.84
C LYS A 236 2.85 28.18 3.03
N TYR A 237 3.83 28.10 3.94
CA TYR A 237 4.78 29.19 4.18
C TYR A 237 6.00 29.18 3.25
N THR A 238 6.23 28.11 2.49
CA THR A 238 7.39 27.96 1.61
C THR A 238 7.06 28.02 0.12
N LEU A 239 5.83 27.68 -0.28
CA LEU A 239 5.37 27.81 -1.65
C LEU A 239 4.31 28.92 -1.72
N PRO A 240 4.52 30.01 -2.48
CA PRO A 240 3.44 30.96 -2.75
C PRO A 240 2.38 30.22 -3.55
N PHE A 241 1.29 29.80 -2.89
CA PHE A 241 0.10 29.35 -3.58
C PHE A 241 -0.47 30.57 -4.30
N ASP A 242 -0.24 30.65 -5.61
CA ASP A 242 -0.84 31.67 -6.45
C ASP A 242 -2.33 31.32 -6.58
N ASP A 243 -3.14 31.96 -5.74
CA ASP A 243 -4.58 31.71 -5.50
C ASP A 243 -5.48 31.99 -6.73
N LYS A 244 -4.90 32.12 -7.93
CA LYS A 244 -5.61 32.54 -9.15
C LYS A 244 -4.97 31.99 -10.43
N SER A 245 -5.05 30.69 -10.69
CA SER A 245 -5.31 30.22 -12.07
C SER A 245 -5.46 28.71 -12.19
N SER A 246 -6.45 28.33 -13.01
CA SER A 246 -6.71 27.01 -13.58
C SER A 246 -7.42 25.98 -12.69
N GLY A 247 -8.76 26.00 -12.77
CA GLY A 247 -9.64 24.91 -12.34
C GLY A 247 -9.48 23.65 -13.19
N LYS A 248 -8.31 23.03 -13.14
CA LYS A 248 -8.10 21.63 -13.52
C LYS A 248 -7.14 21.00 -12.52
N PRO A 249 -7.52 19.93 -11.81
CA PRO A 249 -6.52 19.14 -11.12
C PRO A 249 -5.58 18.55 -12.16
N MET A 250 -4.33 18.99 -12.18
CA MET A 250 -3.24 18.18 -12.75
C MET A 250 -3.07 17.00 -11.82
N ILE A 251 -3.66 15.87 -12.20
CA ILE A 251 -3.12 14.58 -11.79
C ILE A 251 -1.88 14.39 -12.68
N PRO A 252 -0.67 14.26 -12.12
CA PRO A 252 0.49 13.84 -12.90
C PRO A 252 0.25 12.45 -13.51
#